data_AF-A0A7K2WDR4-F1
#
_entry.id   AF-A0A7K2WDR4-F1
#
_cell.length_a   1.000
_cell.length_b   1.000
_cell.length_c   1.000
_cell.angle_alpha   90.00
_cell.angle_beta   90.00
_cell.angle_gamma   90.00
#
_symmetry.space_group_name_H-M   'P 1'
#
loop_
_entity.id
_entity.type
_entity.pdbx_description
1 polymer ?
#
loop_
_entity_poly.entity_id
_entity_poly.type
_entity_poly.pdbx_seq_one_letter_code
_entity_poly.pdbx_strand_id
1 'polypeptide(L)'
;FRALPFTPPVKLYLLNGSEALFAYYTVTRRGAEIDHEHLEMYDAEGTRSMLFPFAQGAGLRDTTFVEQSHLWFNALWETISSDLEFGT
;
A
#
# COMPACT_ATOMS: atom_id res chain seq x y z
N PHE A 1 4.53 3.67 16.21
CA PHE A 1 3.95 3.17 14.93
C PHE A 1 2.44 3.17 15.08
N ARG A 2 1.70 3.44 14.01
CA ARG A 2 0.23 3.30 14.01
C ARG A 2 -0.19 2.18 13.06
N ALA A 3 -1.31 1.57 13.35
CA ALA A 3 -1.87 0.46 12.59
C ALA A 3 -3.26 0.83 12.06
N LEU A 4 -3.62 0.22 10.93
CA LEU A 4 -4.96 0.26 10.38
C LEU A 4 -5.35 -1.19 10.00
N PRO A 5 -6.28 -1.83 10.72
CA PRO A 5 -6.57 -3.25 10.55
C PRO A 5 -7.51 -3.48 9.37
N PHE A 6 -6.99 -3.36 8.15
CA PHE A 6 -7.69 -3.77 6.93
C PHE A 6 -6.69 -4.37 5.94
N THR A 7 -7.16 -5.21 5.04
CA THR A 7 -6.36 -5.72 3.92
C THR A 7 -6.42 -4.68 2.79
N PRO A 8 -5.37 -3.89 2.54
CA PRO A 8 -5.42 -2.87 1.50
C PRO A 8 -5.41 -3.52 0.10
N PRO A 9 -6.29 -3.07 -0.82
CA PRO A 9 -6.29 -3.56 -2.20
C PRO A 9 -5.17 -2.95 -3.05
N VAL A 10 -4.50 -1.91 -2.55
CA VAL A 10 -3.49 -1.12 -3.26
C VAL A 10 -2.29 -0.80 -2.38
N LYS A 11 -1.14 -0.53 -3.00
CA LYS A 11 0.04 0.08 -2.38
C LYS A 11 0.12 1.52 -2.82
N LEU A 12 0.45 2.38 -1.87
CA LEU A 12 0.68 3.79 -2.10
C LEU A 12 1.86 4.23 -1.26
N TYR A 13 2.93 4.70 -1.90
CA TYR A 13 4.04 5.36 -1.24
C TYR A 13 3.98 6.85 -1.55
N LEU A 14 4.02 7.69 -0.52
CA LEU A 14 4.07 9.14 -0.64
C LEU A 14 5.48 9.60 -0.28
N LEU A 15 6.18 10.18 -1.26
CA LEU A 15 7.59 10.56 -1.14
C LEU A 15 7.72 12.08 -1.13
N ASN A 16 8.25 12.61 -0.04
CA ASN A 16 8.57 14.03 0.16
C ASN A 16 7.42 15.03 -0.12
N GLY A 17 6.16 14.57 -0.11
CA GLY A 17 5.01 15.42 -0.44
C GLY A 17 4.81 15.70 -1.93
N SER A 18 5.71 15.25 -2.80
CA SER A 18 5.76 15.64 -4.22
C SER A 18 5.57 14.49 -5.20
N GLU A 19 5.72 13.25 -4.74
CA GLU A 19 5.61 12.06 -5.58
C GLU A 19 4.76 10.98 -4.90
N ALA A 20 3.95 10.30 -5.71
CA ALA A 20 3.17 9.14 -5.31
C ALA A 20 3.54 7.95 -6.19
N LEU A 21 3.93 6.83 -5.58
CA LEU A 21 4.10 5.54 -6.26
C LEU A 21 2.92 4.64 -5.93
N PHE A 22 2.14 4.28 -6.95
CA PHE A 22 0.93 3.48 -6.79
C PHE A 22 1.10 2.08 -7.37
N ALA A 23 0.48 1.06 -6.75
CA ALA A 23 0.37 -0.27 -7.32
C ALA A 23 -0.86 -1.02 -6.81
N TYR A 24 -1.27 -2.04 -7.55
CA TYR A 24 -2.30 -2.98 -7.10
C TYR A 24 -1.68 -4.17 -6.36
N TYR A 25 -2.35 -4.64 -5.31
CA TYR A 25 -2.11 -5.99 -4.80
C TYR A 25 -2.83 -6.99 -5.70
N THR A 26 -2.13 -7.51 -6.71
CA THR A 26 -2.68 -8.57 -7.57
C THR A 26 -2.58 -9.90 -6.84
N VAL A 27 -3.74 -10.48 -6.52
CA VAL A 27 -3.83 -11.82 -5.91
C VAL A 27 -3.45 -12.87 -6.95
N THR A 28 -2.53 -13.74 -6.58
CA THR A 28 -2.04 -14.83 -7.41
C THR A 28 -2.11 -16.14 -6.64
N ARG A 29 -2.29 -17.26 -7.35
CA ARG A 29 -2.22 -18.59 -6.76
C ARG A 29 -0.76 -19.03 -6.75
N ARG A 30 -0.22 -19.37 -5.58
CA ARG A 30 1.15 -19.85 -5.44
C ARG A 30 1.26 -21.00 -4.44
N GLY A 31 2.22 -21.89 -4.70
CA GLY A 31 2.70 -22.86 -3.73
C GLY A 31 3.78 -22.24 -2.85
N ALA A 32 3.71 -22.47 -1.54
CA ALA A 32 4.75 -22.09 -0.59
C ALA A 32 5.04 -23.27 0.33
N GLU A 33 6.32 -23.51 0.64
CA GLU A 33 6.69 -24.39 1.75
C GLU A 33 6.55 -23.62 3.07
N ILE A 34 5.71 -24.14 3.96
CA ILE A 34 5.51 -23.63 5.30
C ILE A 34 5.59 -24.84 6.23
N ASP A 35 6.44 -24.77 7.26
CA ASP A 35 6.65 -25.85 8.23
C ASP A 35 6.91 -27.24 7.60
N HIS A 36 7.66 -27.27 6.49
CA HIS A 36 7.98 -28.48 5.70
C HIS A 36 6.78 -29.11 4.96
N GLU A 37 5.66 -28.39 4.85
CA GLU A 37 4.52 -28.77 4.02
C GLU A 37 4.36 -27.82 2.83
N HIS A 38 4.07 -28.37 1.66
CA HIS A 38 3.78 -27.58 0.47
C HIS A 38 2.28 -27.22 0.45
N LEU A 39 1.98 -25.93 0.61
CA LEU A 39 0.62 -25.40 0.66
C LEU A 39 0.31 -24.55 -0.57
N GLU A 40 -0.82 -24.83 -1.23
CA GLU A 40 -1.36 -23.94 -2.25
C GLU A 40 -2.20 -22.84 -1.61
N MET A 41 -1.91 -21.59 -1.94
CA MET A 41 -2.61 -20.44 -1.38
C MET A 41 -2.80 -19.32 -2.38
N TYR A 42 -3.73 -18.42 -2.06
CA TYR A 42 -3.89 -17.15 -2.73
C TYR A 42 -3.14 -16.08 -1.94
N ASP A 43 -2.22 -15.38 -2.60
CA ASP A 43 -1.40 -14.35 -1.98
C ASP A 43 -1.08 -13.23 -2.98
N ALA A 44 -0.85 -12.03 -2.46
CA ALA A 44 -0.42 -10.88 -3.24
C ALA A 44 1.04 -10.55 -2.90
N GLU A 45 1.98 -11.02 -3.74
CA GLU A 45 3.41 -10.84 -3.47
C GLU A 45 3.80 -9.35 -3.44
N GLY A 46 4.06 -8.86 -2.23
CA GLY A 46 4.32 -7.46 -1.91
C GLY A 46 5.53 -6.85 -2.62
N THR A 47 6.55 -7.65 -2.87
CA THR A 47 7.89 -7.18 -3.26
C THR A 47 8.09 -7.05 -4.77
N ARG A 48 7.22 -7.65 -5.59
CA ARG A 48 7.38 -7.71 -7.06
C ARG A 48 6.34 -6.90 -7.84
N SER A 49 5.56 -6.06 -7.17
CA SER A 49 4.55 -5.25 -7.87
C SER A 49 5.19 -4.12 -8.66
N MET A 50 4.74 -3.94 -9.89
CA MET A 50 5.05 -2.76 -10.70
C MET A 50 4.48 -1.51 -10.03
N LEU A 51 5.32 -0.48 -9.88
CA LEU A 51 4.94 0.82 -9.33
C LEU A 51 4.70 1.81 -10.47
N PHE A 52 3.58 2.53 -10.42
CA PHE A 52 3.24 3.62 -11.34
C PHE A 52 3.57 4.96 -10.66
N PRO A 53 4.52 5.74 -11.20
CA PRO A 53 4.89 7.03 -10.62
C PRO A 53 3.94 8.14 -11.05
N PHE A 54 3.64 9.04 -10.11
CA PHE A 54 2.95 10.31 -10.32
C PHE A 54 3.73 11.39 -9.60
N ALA A 55 3.99 12.51 -10.27
CA ALA A 55 4.78 13.60 -9.71
C ALA A 55 4.07 14.95 -9.84
N GLN A 56 4.17 15.79 -8.81
CA GLN A 56 3.74 17.17 -8.91
C GLN A 56 4.48 17.89 -10.04
N GLY A 57 3.75 18.72 -10.80
CA GLY A 57 4.31 19.49 -11.91
C GLY A 57 4.48 18.72 -13.23
N ALA A 58 4.29 17.39 -13.24
CA ALA A 58 4.27 16.59 -14.47
C ALA A 58 2.99 16.80 -15.32
N GLY A 59 1.99 17.47 -14.76
CA GLY A 59 0.72 17.82 -15.41
C GLY A 59 -0.42 17.83 -14.39
N LEU A 60 -1.58 18.38 -14.79
CA LEU A 60 -2.73 18.51 -13.89
C LEU A 60 -3.14 17.17 -13.27
N ARG A 61 -3.23 16.11 -14.08
CA ARG A 61 -3.63 14.76 -13.63
C ARG A 61 -2.72 14.24 -12.52
N ASP A 62 -1.41 14.29 -12.74
CA ASP A 62 -0.42 13.71 -11.81
C ASP A 62 -0.36 14.54 -10.53
N THR A 63 -0.37 15.87 -10.64
CA THR A 63 -0.47 16.77 -9.48
C THR A 63 -1.72 16.47 -8.65
N THR A 64 -2.89 16.38 -9.29
CA THR A 64 -4.14 16.03 -8.60
C THR A 64 -4.07 14.65 -7.96
N PHE A 65 -3.46 13.66 -8.62
CA PHE A 65 -3.30 12.32 -8.03
C PHE A 65 -2.46 12.37 -6.75
N VAL A 66 -1.33 13.09 -6.76
CA VAL A 66 -0.48 13.27 -5.56
C VAL A 66 -1.27 13.96 -4.45
N GLU A 67 -1.94 15.07 -4.74
CA GLU A 67 -2.73 15.83 -3.76
C GLU A 67 -3.85 14.98 -3.13
N GLN A 68 -4.65 14.29 -3.95
CA GLN A 68 -5.74 13.45 -3.45
C GLN A 68 -5.22 12.24 -2.67
N SER A 69 -4.06 11.71 -3.04
CA SER A 69 -3.40 10.62 -2.31
C SER A 69 -2.97 11.04 -0.91
N HIS A 70 -2.45 12.26 -0.75
CA HIS A 70 -2.16 12.85 0.56
C HIS A 70 -3.42 13.05 1.40
N LEU A 71 -4.50 13.58 0.82
CA LEU A 71 -5.77 13.77 1.52
C LEU A 71 -6.35 12.44 2.01
N TRP A 72 -6.33 11.41 1.15
CA TRP A 72 -6.79 10.07 1.53
C TRP A 72 -5.96 9.49 2.68
N PHE A 73 -4.62 9.57 2.61
CA PHE A 73 -3.75 9.06 3.67
C PHE A 73 -4.02 9.78 5.00
N ASN A 74 -4.06 11.11 4.98
CA ASN A 74 -4.30 11.91 6.20
C ASN A 74 -5.68 11.60 6.80
N ALA A 75 -6.72 11.46 5.98
CA ALA A 75 -8.05 11.10 6.45
C ALA A 75 -8.04 9.77 7.22
N LEU A 76 -7.36 8.74 6.70
CA LEU A 76 -7.23 7.45 7.40
C LEU A 76 -6.37 7.57 8.66
N TRP A 77 -5.24 8.25 8.54
CA TRP A 77 -4.27 8.39 9.62
C TRP A 77 -4.87 9.15 10.80
N GLU A 78 -5.51 10.29 10.57
CA GLU A 78 -6.02 11.16 11.62
C GLU A 78 -7.30 10.64 12.28
N THR A 79 -8.03 9.72 11.64
CA THR A 79 -9.34 9.26 12.15
C THR A 79 -9.32 7.85 12.73
N ILE A 80 -9.06 6.84 11.89
CA ILE A 80 -9.32 5.44 12.20
C ILE A 80 -8.06 4.60 12.45
N SER A 81 -6.88 5.19 12.32
CA SER A 81 -5.65 4.51 12.73
C SER A 81 -5.44 4.59 14.25
N SER A 82 -4.93 3.53 14.85
CA SER A 82 -4.61 3.44 16.28
C SER A 82 -3.11 3.26 16.47
N ASP A 83 -2.60 3.44 17.69
CA ASP A 83 -1.23 3.00 17.98
C ASP A 83 -1.10 1.49 17.76
N LEU A 84 0.07 1.09 17.25
CA LEU A 84 0.39 -0.30 17.05
C LEU A 84 0.82 -0.90 18.39
N GLU A 85 -0.02 -1.75 18.95
CA GLU A 85 0.27 -2.53 20.14
C GLU A 85 0.85 -3.89 19.73
N PHE A 86 2.11 -4.15 20.08
CA PHE A 86 2.66 -5.49 20.04
C PHE A 86 2.33 -6.15 21.38
N GLY A 87 1.64 -7.31 21.36
CA GLY A 87 1.32 -8.03 22.59
C GLY A 87 2.56 -8.22 23.46
N THR A 88 2.46 -7.85 24.74
CA THR A 88 3.51 -8.03 25.77
C THR A 88 3.71 -9.49 26.11
#